data_AF-A0A7W0RTZ3-F1
#
_entry.id   AF-A0A7W0RTZ3-F1
#
_cell.length_a   1.000
_cell.length_b   1.000
_cell.length_c   1.000
_cell.angle_alpha   90.00
_cell.angle_beta   90.00
_cell.angle_gamma   90.00
#
_symmetry.space_group_name_H-M   'P 1'
#
loop_
_entity.id
_entity.type
_entity.pdbx_description
1 polymer ?
#
loop_
_entity_poly.entity_id
_entity_poly.type
_entity_poly.pdbx_seq_one_letter_code
_entity_poly.pdbx_strand_id
1 'polypeptide(L)'
;MSCIQTNCFPSQVLLLSLIIFAGSVSAQESETPSEPTREDVSVVMRDLTNREPLVRQRAAEELARLASVEQRRLVEGYRWQEKDTRARLALDWALYRMGKDAALFELVKALDTKLYTQAQSYLAEIESPQVLYKFLAPANGNTQIRLLEVFARAGDAGTLETIAVYESSLDPKIAAAAQFAAREINLRLAQPATDTNTHVRPKLSGRTQPATP
;
A
#
# COMPACT_ATOMS: atom_id res chain seq x y z
N MET A 1 50.37 24.54 -18.64
CA MET A 1 50.11 25.93 -19.08
C MET A 1 49.50 25.81 -20.45
N SER A 2 48.17 25.81 -20.50
CA SER A 2 47.37 25.37 -21.65
C SER A 2 46.64 26.54 -22.30
N CYS A 3 46.39 26.35 -23.59
CA CYS A 3 46.12 27.33 -24.62
C CYS A 3 44.82 28.14 -24.53
N ILE A 4 44.92 29.28 -25.21
CA ILE A 4 43.92 30.24 -25.66
C ILE A 4 42.90 29.60 -26.61
N GLN A 5 41.60 29.85 -26.40
CA GLN A 5 40.64 30.15 -27.49
C GLN A 5 39.27 30.60 -26.93
N THR A 6 39.02 31.90 -26.99
CA THR A 6 37.71 32.54 -26.79
C THR A 6 37.11 32.83 -28.17
N ASN A 7 36.05 32.13 -28.54
CA ASN A 7 35.26 32.44 -29.73
C ASN A 7 34.05 33.29 -29.35
N CYS A 8 33.97 34.42 -30.05
CA CYS A 8 32.97 35.46 -30.00
C CYS A 8 32.03 35.27 -31.21
N PHE A 9 30.72 35.17 -31.05
CA PHE A 9 29.76 35.40 -32.14
C PHE A 9 28.43 35.99 -31.64
N PRO A 10 27.74 36.82 -32.47
CA PRO A 10 26.80 37.84 -32.03
C PRO A 10 25.31 37.53 -32.24
N SER A 11 24.51 38.29 -31.50
CA SER A 11 23.23 38.96 -31.82
C SER A 11 22.40 38.59 -33.06
N GLN A 12 21.10 38.42 -32.80
CA GLN A 12 19.92 38.80 -33.60
C GLN A 12 19.64 38.07 -34.92
N VAL A 13 18.56 37.26 -34.95
CA VAL A 13 17.41 37.48 -35.85
C VAL A 13 16.14 36.98 -35.17
N LEU A 14 15.19 37.91 -35.02
CA LEU A 14 13.80 37.73 -34.62
C LEU A 14 13.01 37.30 -35.87
N LEU A 15 12.30 36.17 -35.83
CA LEU A 15 11.34 35.82 -36.87
C LEU A 15 10.12 35.12 -36.27
N LEU A 16 9.02 35.88 -36.26
CA LEU A 16 7.64 35.47 -36.06
C LEU A 16 7.28 34.35 -37.04
N SER A 17 6.76 33.23 -36.53
CA SER A 17 5.91 32.33 -37.30
C SER A 17 4.74 31.86 -36.42
N LEU A 18 3.61 32.53 -36.66
CA LEU A 18 2.29 32.23 -36.13
C LEU A 18 1.75 30.99 -36.85
N ILE A 19 1.66 29.84 -36.17
CA ILE A 19 0.91 28.67 -36.65
C ILE A 19 -0.22 28.40 -35.67
N ILE A 20 -1.43 28.74 -36.12
CA ILE A 20 -2.70 28.44 -35.46
C ILE A 20 -3.01 26.97 -35.74
N PHE A 21 -2.70 26.08 -34.80
CA PHE A 21 -3.26 24.72 -34.79
C PHE A 21 -4.48 24.74 -33.86
N ALA A 22 -5.68 24.71 -34.46
CA ALA A 22 -6.93 24.52 -33.75
C ALA A 22 -6.92 23.12 -33.12
N GLY A 23 -6.72 23.09 -31.80
CA GLY A 23 -6.74 21.86 -31.02
C GLY A 23 -8.16 21.36 -30.84
N SER A 24 -8.38 20.09 -31.20
CA SER A 24 -9.36 19.25 -30.49
C SER A 24 -8.62 18.60 -29.32
N VAL A 25 -8.34 19.42 -28.29
CA VAL A 25 -7.92 18.91 -26.99
C VAL A 25 -9.17 18.35 -26.34
N SER A 26 -9.34 17.03 -26.41
CA SER A 26 -10.18 16.33 -25.46
C SER A 26 -9.51 16.49 -24.10
N ALA A 27 -10.08 17.35 -23.26
CA ALA A 27 -9.76 17.42 -21.85
C ALA A 27 -10.09 16.04 -21.23
N GLN A 28 -9.10 15.16 -21.20
CA GLN A 28 -9.07 14.10 -20.20
C GLN A 28 -8.85 14.82 -18.88
N GLU A 29 -9.94 15.01 -18.16
CA GLU A 29 -9.94 15.28 -16.72
C GLU A 29 -9.21 14.12 -16.08
N SER A 30 -7.89 14.28 -15.96
CA SER A 30 -7.07 13.48 -15.07
C SER A 30 -7.62 13.75 -13.69
N GLU A 31 -8.40 12.82 -13.14
CA GLU A 31 -8.72 12.74 -11.72
C GLU A 31 -7.38 12.74 -10.98
N THR A 32 -6.89 13.93 -10.63
CA THR A 32 -5.85 14.10 -9.62
C THR A 32 -6.36 13.39 -8.38
N PRO A 33 -5.56 12.53 -7.71
CA PRO A 33 -5.95 11.92 -6.46
C PRO A 33 -6.41 13.02 -5.50
N SER A 34 -7.73 13.16 -5.35
CA SER A 34 -8.31 14.17 -4.49
C SER A 34 -7.92 13.81 -3.07
N GLU A 35 -7.19 14.70 -2.40
CA GLU A 35 -6.88 14.53 -0.98
C GLU A 35 -8.19 14.23 -0.22
N PRO A 36 -8.15 13.28 0.73
CA PRO A 36 -9.35 12.90 1.45
C PRO A 36 -9.96 14.12 2.12
N THR A 37 -11.24 14.37 1.85
CA THR A 37 -11.88 15.56 2.38
C THR A 37 -12.11 15.38 3.88
N ARG A 38 -12.17 16.49 4.62
CA ARG A 38 -12.55 16.47 6.03
C ARG A 38 -13.94 15.84 6.24
N GLU A 39 -14.82 15.98 5.25
CA GLU A 39 -16.15 15.37 5.26
C GLU A 39 -16.06 13.84 5.21
N ASP A 40 -15.23 13.28 4.33
CA ASP A 40 -15.00 11.83 4.23
C ASP A 40 -14.51 11.25 5.57
N VAL A 41 -13.53 11.91 6.19
CA VAL A 41 -13.00 11.49 7.49
C VAL A 41 -14.10 11.51 8.56
N SER A 42 -14.96 12.53 8.57
CA SER A 42 -16.03 12.66 9.57
C SER A 42 -17.09 11.56 9.47
N VAL A 43 -17.44 11.14 8.25
CA VAL A 43 -18.39 10.05 7.99
C VAL A 43 -17.81 8.74 8.49
N VAL A 44 -16.55 8.45 8.16
CA VAL A 44 -15.87 7.23 8.61
C VAL A 44 -15.73 7.20 10.14
N MET A 45 -15.41 8.34 10.77
CA MET A 45 -15.31 8.44 12.23
C MET A 45 -16.64 8.15 12.95
N ARG A 46 -17.78 8.54 12.36
CA ARG A 46 -19.10 8.21 12.90
C ARG A 46 -19.32 6.69 12.93
N ASP A 47 -18.86 5.96 11.92
CA ASP A 47 -19.02 4.51 11.83
C ASP A 47 -18.22 3.74 12.90
N LEU A 48 -17.20 4.34 13.51
CA LEU A 48 -16.52 3.76 14.69
C LEU A 48 -17.42 3.61 15.91
N THR A 49 -18.58 4.27 15.94
CA THR A 49 -19.58 4.13 17.02
C THR A 49 -20.70 3.14 16.70
N ASN A 50 -20.66 2.53 15.51
CA ASN A 50 -21.71 1.60 15.08
C ASN A 50 -21.77 0.37 16.02
N ARG A 51 -22.98 -0.16 16.27
CA ARG A 51 -23.17 -1.34 17.12
C ARG A 51 -22.54 -2.59 16.51
N GLU A 52 -22.52 -2.69 15.18
CA GLU A 52 -22.00 -3.84 14.45
C GLU A 52 -20.45 -3.79 14.36
N PRO A 53 -19.74 -4.82 14.88
CA PRO A 53 -18.27 -4.85 14.85
C PRO A 53 -17.67 -4.80 13.44
N LEU A 54 -18.34 -5.41 12.45
CA LEU A 54 -17.86 -5.43 11.08
C LEU A 54 -17.84 -4.01 10.45
N VAL A 55 -18.83 -3.18 10.78
CA VAL A 55 -18.87 -1.78 10.33
C VAL A 55 -17.72 -1.00 10.96
N ARG A 56 -17.47 -1.18 12.26
CA ARG A 56 -16.35 -0.52 12.95
C ARG A 56 -14.99 -0.98 12.41
N GLN A 57 -14.85 -2.27 12.10
CA GLN A 57 -13.64 -2.81 11.47
C GLN A 57 -13.38 -2.14 10.13
N ARG A 58 -14.37 -2.09 9.24
CA ARG A 58 -14.26 -1.43 7.94
C ARG A 58 -13.92 0.05 8.10
N ALA A 59 -14.60 0.76 8.99
CA ALA A 59 -14.30 2.15 9.26
C ALA A 59 -12.85 2.37 9.71
N ALA A 60 -12.30 1.47 10.53
CA ALA A 60 -10.88 1.53 10.88
C ALA A 60 -9.94 1.25 9.69
N GLU A 61 -10.27 0.29 8.82
CA GLU A 61 -9.53 0.03 7.57
C GLU A 61 -9.57 1.24 6.62
N GLU A 62 -10.73 1.90 6.49
CA GLU A 62 -10.87 3.15 5.74
C GLU A 62 -9.97 4.25 6.33
N LEU A 63 -9.98 4.44 7.65
CA LEU A 63 -9.10 5.41 8.33
C LEU A 63 -7.61 5.11 8.10
N ALA A 64 -7.23 3.83 8.02
CA ALA A 64 -5.87 3.43 7.70
C ALA A 64 -5.46 3.88 6.30
N ARG A 65 -6.38 3.81 5.33
CA ARG A 65 -6.13 4.30 3.96
C ARG A 65 -6.05 5.82 3.89
N LEU A 66 -6.91 6.52 4.63
CA LEU A 66 -6.91 7.98 4.70
C LEU A 66 -5.69 8.51 5.46
N ALA A 67 -5.10 7.70 6.35
CA ALA A 67 -3.91 8.02 7.15
C ALA A 67 -3.99 9.38 7.89
N SER A 68 -5.20 9.80 8.28
CA SER A 68 -5.46 11.13 8.85
C SER A 68 -4.86 11.29 10.25
N VAL A 69 -3.61 11.76 10.33
CA VAL A 69 -2.83 11.93 11.56
C VAL A 69 -3.55 12.82 12.60
N GLU A 70 -4.33 13.80 12.16
CA GLU A 70 -5.13 14.68 13.04
C GLU A 70 -6.11 13.91 13.94
N GLN A 71 -6.62 12.77 13.47
CA GLN A 71 -7.60 11.96 14.18
C GLN A 71 -6.98 10.90 15.08
N ARG A 72 -5.65 10.74 15.05
CA ARG A 72 -4.93 9.65 15.74
C ARG A 72 -5.33 9.52 17.21
N ARG A 73 -5.40 10.63 17.95
CA ARG A 73 -5.76 10.62 19.38
C ARG A 73 -7.18 10.12 19.63
N LEU A 74 -8.13 10.43 18.74
CA LEU A 74 -9.50 9.90 18.85
C LEU A 74 -9.51 8.40 18.54
N VAL A 75 -8.80 7.97 17.49
CA VAL A 75 -8.68 6.54 17.13
C VAL A 75 -8.05 5.74 18.27
N GLU A 76 -7.07 6.28 18.99
CA GLU A 76 -6.52 5.64 20.20
C GLU A 76 -7.59 5.43 21.28
N GLY A 77 -8.45 6.42 21.48
CA GLY A 77 -9.59 6.33 22.40
C GLY A 77 -10.57 5.22 22.01
N TYR A 78 -10.90 5.10 20.72
CA TYR A 78 -11.73 4.01 20.20
C TYR A 78 -11.05 2.65 20.37
N ARG A 79 -9.77 2.57 20.04
CA ARG A 79 -8.96 1.35 20.19
C ARG A 79 -8.93 0.84 21.62
N TRP A 80 -8.87 1.74 22.60
CA TRP A 80 -8.92 1.38 24.02
C TRP A 80 -10.27 0.77 24.44
N GLN A 81 -11.37 1.27 23.87
CA GLN A 81 -12.73 0.84 24.23
C GLN A 81 -13.21 -0.38 23.44
N GLU A 82 -12.58 -0.68 22.30
CA GLU A 82 -13.00 -1.74 21.40
C GLU A 82 -12.86 -3.14 22.01
N LYS A 83 -13.98 -3.87 22.06
CA LYS A 83 -14.05 -5.22 22.63
C LYS A 83 -13.86 -6.29 21.56
N ASP A 84 -14.32 -6.05 20.33
CA ASP A 84 -14.14 -7.00 19.24
C ASP A 84 -12.68 -7.04 18.79
N THR A 85 -12.09 -8.24 18.74
CA THR A 85 -10.66 -8.38 18.46
C THR A 85 -10.29 -8.05 17.01
N ARG A 86 -11.19 -8.24 16.04
CA ARG A 86 -10.93 -7.93 14.62
C ARG A 86 -11.01 -6.43 14.37
N ALA A 87 -12.03 -5.78 14.91
CA ALA A 87 -12.15 -4.32 14.86
C ALA A 87 -10.98 -3.64 15.59
N ARG A 88 -10.55 -4.20 16.74
CA ARG A 88 -9.39 -3.68 17.46
C ARG A 88 -8.09 -3.79 16.67
N LEU A 89 -7.87 -4.92 15.98
CA LEU A 89 -6.70 -5.10 15.12
C LEU A 89 -6.71 -4.14 13.93
N ALA A 90 -7.89 -3.87 13.34
CA ALA A 90 -8.04 -2.86 12.31
C ALA A 90 -7.74 -1.44 12.83
N LEU A 91 -8.10 -1.12 14.07
CA LEU A 91 -7.71 0.14 14.71
C LEU A 91 -6.20 0.23 14.94
N ASP A 92 -5.55 -0.87 15.33
CA ASP A 92 -4.08 -0.92 15.42
C ASP A 92 -3.42 -0.70 14.04
N TRP A 93 -4.01 -1.23 12.96
CA TRP A 93 -3.58 -0.94 11.58
C TRP A 93 -3.72 0.54 11.22
N ALA A 94 -4.88 1.13 11.50
CA ALA A 94 -5.12 2.56 11.28
C ALA A 94 -4.11 3.43 12.04
N LEU A 95 -3.88 3.11 13.32
CA LEU A 95 -2.93 3.83 14.16
C LEU A 95 -1.50 3.74 13.62
N TYR A 96 -1.08 2.56 13.15
CA TYR A 96 0.23 2.41 12.50
C TYR A 96 0.34 3.31 11.27
N ARG A 97 -0.67 3.31 10.38
CA ARG A 97 -0.73 4.18 9.20
C ARG A 97 -0.76 5.68 9.54
N MET A 98 -1.26 6.05 10.72
CA MET A 98 -1.21 7.41 11.28
C MET A 98 0.11 7.71 12.02
N GLY A 99 1.15 6.89 11.86
CA GLY A 99 2.48 7.10 12.43
C GLY A 99 2.64 6.69 13.89
N LYS A 100 1.82 5.75 14.38
CA LYS A 100 2.02 5.13 15.71
C LYS A 100 2.77 3.80 15.55
N ASP A 101 4.09 3.87 15.50
CA ASP A 101 4.95 2.69 15.29
C ASP A 101 4.73 1.57 16.33
N ALA A 102 4.36 1.94 17.57
CA ALA A 102 4.06 0.96 18.61
C ALA A 102 2.88 0.03 18.25
N ALA A 103 1.95 0.47 17.39
CA ALA A 103 0.84 -0.36 16.96
C ALA A 103 1.28 -1.51 16.02
N LEU A 104 2.44 -1.37 15.36
CA LEU A 104 3.02 -2.43 14.55
C LEU A 104 3.31 -3.70 15.36
N PHE A 105 3.67 -3.56 16.63
CA PHE A 105 3.91 -4.71 17.51
C PHE A 105 2.64 -5.56 17.69
N GLU A 106 1.47 -4.92 17.82
CA GLU A 106 0.20 -5.64 17.96
C GLU A 106 -0.19 -6.38 16.67
N LEU A 107 0.11 -5.81 15.51
CA LEU A 107 -0.08 -6.46 14.20
C LEU A 107 0.80 -7.71 14.07
N VAL A 108 2.09 -7.59 14.40
CA VAL A 108 3.02 -8.74 14.35
C VAL A 108 2.63 -9.80 15.36
N LYS A 109 2.25 -9.41 16.58
CA LYS A 109 1.77 -10.34 17.61
C LYS A 109 0.51 -11.10 17.17
N ALA A 110 -0.36 -10.46 16.41
CA ALA A 110 -1.58 -11.11 15.90
C ALA A 110 -1.30 -12.25 14.89
N LEU A 111 -0.09 -12.34 14.32
CA LEU A 111 0.34 -13.45 13.46
C LEU A 111 0.37 -14.81 14.17
N ASP A 112 0.51 -14.83 15.50
CA ASP A 112 0.49 -16.06 16.31
C ASP A 112 -0.90 -16.34 16.91
N THR A 113 -1.95 -15.74 16.34
CA THR A 113 -3.32 -15.88 16.84
C THR A 113 -4.26 -16.32 15.72
N LYS A 114 -5.53 -16.55 16.04
CA LYS A 114 -6.59 -16.78 15.05
C LYS A 114 -6.82 -15.62 14.06
N LEU A 115 -6.20 -14.46 14.30
CA LEU A 115 -6.29 -13.28 13.44
C LEU A 115 -5.16 -13.20 12.40
N TYR A 116 -4.29 -14.22 12.32
CA TYR A 116 -3.10 -14.18 11.46
C TYR A 116 -3.41 -13.78 10.02
N THR A 117 -4.50 -14.27 9.41
CA THR A 117 -4.87 -13.92 8.02
C THR A 117 -5.15 -12.42 7.84
N GLN A 118 -5.81 -11.80 8.83
CA GLN A 118 -6.09 -10.36 8.82
C GLN A 118 -4.79 -9.57 9.01
N ALA A 119 -3.98 -9.96 10.00
CA ALA A 119 -2.68 -9.34 10.25
C ALA A 119 -1.74 -9.44 9.04
N GLN A 120 -1.65 -10.60 8.40
CA GLN A 120 -0.85 -10.79 7.19
C GLN A 120 -1.29 -9.88 6.05
N SER A 121 -2.60 -9.67 5.89
CA SER A 121 -3.14 -8.79 4.86
C SER A 121 -2.68 -7.35 5.09
N TYR A 122 -2.80 -6.85 6.33
CA TYR A 122 -2.33 -5.52 6.70
C TYR A 122 -0.82 -5.35 6.57
N LEU A 123 -0.04 -6.30 7.07
CA LEU A 123 1.42 -6.23 7.02
C LEU A 123 1.96 -6.31 5.58
N ALA A 124 1.23 -6.96 4.67
CA ALA A 124 1.59 -7.01 3.25
C ALA A 124 1.31 -5.69 2.50
N GLU A 125 0.51 -4.78 3.07
CA GLU A 125 0.26 -3.44 2.53
C GLU A 125 1.29 -2.39 2.99
N ILE A 126 2.27 -2.79 3.81
CA ILE A 126 3.30 -1.86 4.29
C ILE A 126 4.21 -1.46 3.12
N GLU A 127 4.46 -0.15 3.00
CA GLU A 127 5.27 0.44 1.93
C GLU A 127 6.73 -0.04 1.95
N SER A 128 7.29 -0.26 3.14
CA SER A 128 8.69 -0.62 3.37
C SER A 128 8.78 -1.88 4.24
N PRO A 129 9.16 -3.05 3.69
CA PRO A 129 9.29 -4.29 4.47
C PRO A 129 10.37 -4.20 5.55
N GLN A 130 11.33 -3.27 5.44
CA GLN A 130 12.44 -3.06 6.38
C GLN A 130 11.99 -2.85 7.83
N VAL A 131 10.85 -2.19 8.04
CA VAL A 131 10.31 -1.95 9.39
C VAL A 131 9.98 -3.25 10.13
N LEU A 132 9.79 -4.35 9.39
CA LEU A 132 9.46 -5.66 9.93
C LEU A 132 10.67 -6.51 10.30
N TYR A 133 11.88 -6.20 9.79
CA TYR A 133 13.06 -7.04 9.96
C TYR A 133 13.43 -7.24 11.42
N LYS A 134 13.24 -6.20 12.25
CA LYS A 134 13.49 -6.25 13.70
C LYS A 134 12.66 -7.30 14.45
N PHE A 135 11.58 -7.80 13.85
CA PHE A 135 10.71 -8.81 14.48
C PHE A 135 11.08 -10.24 14.10
N LEU A 136 11.85 -10.48 13.03
CA LEU A 136 12.17 -11.84 12.55
C LEU A 136 12.98 -12.64 13.58
N ALA A 137 14.12 -12.11 14.02
CA ALA A 137 15.01 -12.82 14.94
C ALA A 137 14.36 -13.13 16.31
N PRO A 138 13.68 -12.20 16.99
CA PRO A 138 13.07 -12.46 18.30
C PRO A 138 11.72 -13.20 18.23
N ALA A 139 11.12 -13.35 17.05
CA ALA A 139 9.83 -14.04 16.89
C ALA A 139 9.94 -15.54 17.18
N ASN A 140 8.83 -16.14 17.64
CA ASN A 140 8.71 -17.59 17.72
C ASN A 140 8.55 -18.22 16.32
N GLY A 141 8.69 -19.55 16.21
CA GLY A 141 8.69 -20.23 14.92
C GLY A 141 7.43 -19.99 14.07
N ASN A 142 6.24 -19.96 14.67
CA ASN A 142 5.00 -19.66 13.94
C ASN A 142 5.01 -18.23 13.39
N THR A 143 5.36 -17.25 14.23
CA THR A 143 5.42 -15.85 13.84
C THR A 143 6.49 -15.62 12.77
N GLN A 144 7.64 -16.30 12.87
CA GLN A 144 8.69 -16.28 11.85
C GLN A 144 8.18 -16.79 10.50
N ILE A 145 7.54 -17.95 10.48
CA ILE A 145 6.93 -18.52 9.26
C ILE A 145 5.93 -17.52 8.66
N ARG A 146 5.04 -16.94 9.46
CA ARG A 146 4.02 -16.00 8.99
C ARG A 146 4.61 -14.67 8.51
N LEU A 147 5.69 -14.19 9.12
CA LEU A 147 6.44 -13.02 8.64
C LEU A 147 7.13 -13.30 7.30
N LEU A 148 7.72 -14.48 7.12
CA LEU A 148 8.30 -14.90 5.84
C LEU A 148 7.24 -14.97 4.74
N GLU A 149 6.03 -15.46 5.05
CA GLU A 149 4.89 -15.40 4.13
C GLU A 149 4.45 -13.96 3.79
N VAL A 150 4.56 -13.00 4.72
CA VAL A 150 4.33 -11.57 4.44
C VAL A 150 5.41 -11.05 3.48
N PHE A 151 6.69 -11.38 3.73
CA PHE A 151 7.80 -10.98 2.86
C PHE A 151 7.71 -11.57 1.46
N ALA A 152 7.14 -12.77 1.31
CA ALA A 152 6.86 -13.32 -0.02
C ALA A 152 6.04 -12.33 -0.87
N ARG A 153 5.06 -11.65 -0.26
CA ARG A 153 4.14 -10.71 -0.92
C ARG A 153 4.68 -9.29 -1.04
N ALA A 154 5.29 -8.78 0.02
CA ALA A 154 5.68 -7.36 0.14
C ALA A 154 7.19 -7.11 0.10
N GLY A 155 8.00 -8.16 0.16
CA GLY A 155 9.46 -8.06 0.19
C GLY A 155 10.05 -7.48 -1.08
N ASP A 156 11.24 -6.92 -0.94
CA ASP A 156 12.07 -6.33 -1.99
C ASP A 156 13.43 -7.03 -2.08
N ALA A 157 14.34 -6.51 -2.92
CA ALA A 157 15.68 -7.08 -3.06
C ALA A 157 16.46 -7.12 -1.73
N GLY A 158 16.33 -6.10 -0.88
CA GLY A 158 16.97 -6.08 0.44
C GLY A 158 16.37 -7.11 1.42
N THR A 159 15.13 -7.52 1.19
CA THR A 159 14.49 -8.59 1.96
C THR A 159 15.19 -9.93 1.71
N LEU A 160 15.65 -10.21 0.49
CA LEU A 160 16.37 -11.46 0.15
C LEU A 160 17.63 -11.64 1.00
N GLU A 161 18.45 -10.60 1.11
CA GLU A 161 19.65 -10.61 1.94
C GLU A 161 19.32 -10.87 3.41
N THR A 162 18.22 -10.27 3.89
CA THR A 162 17.77 -10.39 5.27
C THR A 162 17.28 -11.81 5.58
N ILE A 163 16.55 -12.45 4.66
CA ILE A 163 15.94 -13.77 4.90
C ILE A 163 16.85 -14.96 4.56
N ALA A 164 17.98 -14.75 3.88
CA ALA A 164 18.87 -15.82 3.42
C ALA A 164 19.33 -16.77 4.53
N VAL A 165 19.60 -16.24 5.74
CA VAL A 165 20.00 -17.07 6.90
C VAL A 165 18.92 -18.07 7.33
N TYR A 166 17.65 -17.79 7.03
CA TYR A 166 16.53 -18.65 7.39
C TYR A 166 16.32 -19.79 6.39
N GLU A 167 16.85 -19.71 5.16
CA GLU A 167 16.75 -20.79 4.16
C GLU A 167 17.47 -22.07 4.59
N SER A 168 18.49 -21.93 5.43
CA SER A 168 19.24 -23.03 6.06
C SER A 168 18.86 -23.25 7.53
N SER A 169 17.68 -22.79 7.96
CA SER A 169 17.19 -23.00 9.32
C SER A 169 17.10 -24.49 9.66
N LEU A 170 17.42 -24.85 10.92
CA LEU A 170 17.27 -26.20 11.43
C LEU A 170 15.79 -26.62 11.53
N ASP A 171 14.87 -25.65 11.64
CA ASP A 171 13.44 -25.93 11.53
C ASP A 171 13.04 -25.99 10.05
N PRO A 172 12.63 -27.17 9.54
CA PRO A 172 12.30 -27.35 8.13
C PRO A 172 11.12 -26.48 7.69
N LYS A 173 10.19 -26.10 8.59
CA LYS A 173 9.07 -25.23 8.24
C LYS A 173 9.52 -23.79 8.02
N ILE A 174 10.44 -23.30 8.84
CA ILE A 174 11.05 -21.98 8.67
C ILE A 174 11.87 -21.96 7.38
N ALA A 175 12.70 -22.97 7.14
CA ALA A 175 13.49 -23.08 5.91
C ALA A 175 12.60 -23.09 4.66
N ALA A 176 11.52 -23.89 4.65
CA ALA A 176 10.58 -23.94 3.55
C ALA A 176 9.87 -22.60 3.32
N ALA A 177 9.47 -21.90 4.39
CA ALA A 177 8.83 -20.59 4.30
C ALA A 177 9.79 -19.52 3.76
N ALA A 178 11.06 -19.53 4.18
CA ALA A 178 12.08 -18.61 3.70
C ALA A 178 12.38 -18.83 2.21
N GLN A 179 12.56 -20.08 1.79
CA GLN A 179 12.74 -20.43 0.38
C GLN A 179 11.53 -20.06 -0.48
N PHE A 180 10.31 -20.23 0.05
CA PHE A 180 9.09 -19.77 -0.60
C PHE A 180 9.11 -18.25 -0.79
N ALA A 181 9.39 -17.49 0.28
CA ALA A 181 9.48 -16.05 0.22
C ALA A 181 10.54 -15.56 -0.78
N ALA A 182 11.74 -16.15 -0.75
CA ALA A 182 12.82 -15.82 -1.67
C ALA A 182 12.42 -16.08 -3.14
N ARG A 183 11.75 -17.19 -3.44
CA ARG A 183 11.24 -17.46 -4.79
C ARG A 183 10.22 -16.42 -5.23
N GLU A 184 9.21 -16.12 -4.40
CA GLU A 184 8.16 -15.15 -4.76
C GLU A 184 8.72 -13.75 -4.97
N ILE A 185 9.67 -13.31 -4.14
CA ILE A 185 10.36 -12.03 -4.33
C ILE A 185 11.12 -12.02 -5.66
N ASN A 186 11.92 -13.06 -5.94
CA ASN A 186 12.65 -13.15 -7.21
C ASN A 186 11.71 -13.16 -8.43
N LEU A 187 10.57 -13.86 -8.36
CA LEU A 187 9.57 -13.86 -9.42
C LEU A 187 9.01 -12.45 -9.68
N ARG A 188 8.70 -11.69 -8.62
CA ARG A 188 8.22 -10.30 -8.74
C ARG A 188 9.29 -9.36 -9.26
N LEU A 189 10.54 -9.51 -8.84
CA LEU A 189 11.65 -8.67 -9.31
C LEU A 189 12.04 -8.96 -10.76
N ALA A 190 11.86 -10.20 -11.23
CA ALA A 190 12.13 -10.60 -12.60
C ALA A 190 11.03 -10.16 -13.58
N GLN A 191 9.82 -9.89 -13.10
CA GLN A 191 8.75 -9.34 -13.92
C GLN A 191 9.00 -7.83 -14.11
N PRO A 192 9.26 -7.35 -15.34
CA PRO A 192 9.24 -5.92 -15.60
C PRO A 192 7.85 -5.38 -15.24
N ALA A 193 7.78 -4.15 -14.73
CA ALA A 193 6.53 -3.47 -14.43
C ALA A 193 5.74 -3.17 -15.74
N THR A 194 5.24 -4.20 -16.40
CA THR A 194 4.38 -4.12 -17.57
C THR A 194 2.92 -4.17 -17.11
N ASP A 195 2.21 -3.09 -17.45
CA ASP A 195 0.77 -3.04 -17.73
C ASP A 195 -0.21 -2.74 -16.58
N THR A 196 -0.15 -1.52 -16.04
CA THR A 196 -1.33 -0.85 -15.43
C THR A 196 -2.10 0.05 -16.40
N ASN A 197 -1.92 -0.10 -17.71
CA ASN A 197 -2.70 0.68 -18.69
C ASN A 197 -3.23 -0.19 -19.83
N THR A 198 -4.54 -0.05 -20.08
CA THR A 198 -5.25 -0.49 -21.31
C THR A 198 -5.86 -1.90 -21.32
N HIS A 199 -6.79 -2.19 -20.42
CA HIS A 199 -7.96 -3.00 -20.82
C HIS A 199 -9.10 -2.05 -21.23
N VAL A 200 -9.05 -1.57 -22.48
CA VAL A 200 -10.19 -0.92 -23.13
C VAL A 200 -11.29 -1.97 -23.25
N ARG A 201 -12.30 -1.88 -22.38
CA ARG A 201 -13.55 -2.62 -22.51
C ARG A 201 -14.31 -2.07 -23.72
N PRO A 202 -14.60 -2.86 -24.77
CA PRO A 202 -15.41 -2.37 -25.87
C PRO A 202 -16.82 -2.05 -25.35
N LYS A 203 -17.24 -0.80 -25.51
CA LYS A 203 -18.62 -0.35 -25.28
C LYS A 203 -19.53 -1.10 -26.25
N LEU A 204 -20.35 -2.00 -25.72
CA LEU A 204 -21.47 -2.59 -26.44
C LEU A 204 -22.53 -1.50 -26.62
N SER A 205 -22.47 -0.80 -27.76
CA SER A 205 -23.47 0.19 -28.16
C SER A 205 -24.83 -0.48 -28.33
N GLY A 206 -25.84 0.10 -27.70
CA GLY A 206 -27.18 -0.46 -27.59
C GLY A 206 -27.92 -0.64 -28.91
N ARG A 207 -28.91 -1.53 -28.86
CA ARG A 207 -30.04 -1.52 -29.79
C ARG A 207 -31.33 -1.61 -28.99
N THR A 208 -31.92 -0.44 -28.77
CA THR A 208 -33.32 -0.27 -28.40
C THR A 208 -34.19 -0.84 -29.53
N GLN A 209 -35.14 -1.71 -29.19
CA GLN A 209 -36.32 -1.93 -30.04
C GLN A 209 -37.59 -1.69 -29.21
N PRO A 210 -38.54 -0.92 -29.77
CA PRO A 210 -39.69 -0.41 -29.04
C PRO A 210 -40.81 -1.46 -28.89
N ALA A 211 -41.65 -1.18 -27.91
CA ALA A 211 -42.83 -1.97 -27.57
C ALA A 211 -43.98 -1.85 -28.58
N THR A 212 -44.87 -2.84 -28.45
CA THR A 212 -46.33 -2.86 -28.69
C THR A 212 -46.85 -2.92 -30.13
N PRO A 213 -48.11 -3.38 -30.36
CA PRO A 213 -49.26 -3.53 -29.43
C PRO A 213 -49.43 -4.90 -28.76
#